data_AF-A0A3P6SKX5-F1
#
_entry.id   AF-A0A3P6SKX5-F1
#
_cell.length_a   1.000
_cell.length_b   1.000
_cell.length_c   1.000
_cell.angle_alpha   90.00
_cell.angle_beta   90.00
_cell.angle_gamma   90.00
#
_symmetry.space_group_name_H-M   'P 1'
#
loop_
_entity.id
_entity.type
_entity.pdbx_description
1 polymer ?
#
loop_
_entity_poly.entity_id
_entity_poly.type
_entity_poly.pdbx_seq_one_letter_code
_entity_poly.pdbx_strand_id
1 'polypeptide(L)'
;AAAPVPKPHPAPLTLQDFIDDGDVTEIPTIQSNRKSNTLPIWGNQQTMNLNGLVLENVKESYYYKNHLVEIDTAQQLLDEVFYKVKHLEPWEKGTRKVQGMTGMCGGVRGVGAGGVVSSAFCLLYRFFKVRLTRKQLISMINSRVSPYIRGLGFMYIRYTQPPADLWEWFEPYLDDEEEIDPRSGGGDVMTFGQVVRIMLTKLDWYGTLFPRIPVPIQKEIDEKFAERKRALLFGDGHLDHRERERDEDR
;
A
#
# COMPACT_ATOMS: atom_id res chain seq x y z
N ALA A 1 26.45 40.64 23.34
CA ALA A 1 25.38 39.81 22.76
C ALA A 1 25.91 39.17 21.49
N ALA A 2 26.15 37.86 21.50
CA ALA A 2 26.58 37.12 20.30
C ALA A 2 25.32 36.64 19.57
N ALA A 3 25.22 36.94 18.27
CA ALA A 3 24.11 36.48 17.44
C ALA A 3 24.15 34.96 17.28
N PRO A 4 23.00 34.26 17.26
CA PRO A 4 22.97 32.82 17.03
C PRO A 4 23.39 32.49 15.60
N VAL A 5 24.34 31.57 15.47
CA VAL A 5 24.77 31.00 14.19
C VAL A 5 23.57 30.29 13.55
N PRO A 6 23.23 30.56 12.27
CA PRO A 6 22.17 29.84 11.59
C PRO A 6 22.53 28.36 11.52
N LYS A 7 21.63 27.50 12.02
CA LYS A 7 21.76 26.05 11.87
C LYS A 7 21.81 25.74 10.37
N PRO A 8 22.77 24.92 9.90
CA PRO A 8 22.81 24.53 8.49
C PRO A 8 21.47 23.89 8.12
N HIS A 9 20.91 24.32 6.99
CA HIS A 9 19.78 23.61 6.38
C HIS A 9 20.23 22.17 6.12
N PRO A 10 19.47 21.14 6.56
CA PRO A 10 19.79 19.77 6.23
C PRO A 10 19.78 19.64 4.70
N ALA A 11 20.79 18.96 4.14
CA ALA A 11 20.81 18.63 2.73
C ALA A 11 19.52 17.87 2.34
N PRO A 12 19.05 17.96 1.08
CA PRO A 12 17.94 17.14 0.62
C PRO A 12 18.26 15.68 0.88
N LEU A 13 17.45 15.02 1.71
CA LEU A 13 17.61 13.61 2.05
C LEU A 13 17.57 12.78 0.76
N THR A 14 18.60 11.96 0.53
CA THR A 14 18.72 11.12 -0.65
C THR A 14 18.15 9.73 -0.37
N LEU A 15 17.77 9.01 -1.42
CA LEU A 15 17.26 7.65 -1.27
C LEU A 15 18.29 6.72 -0.60
N GLN A 16 19.59 7.00 -0.82
CA GLN A 16 20.72 6.29 -0.25
C GLN A 16 20.81 6.39 1.28
N ASP A 17 20.38 7.52 1.86
CA ASP A 17 20.48 7.82 3.29
C ASP A 17 19.52 6.96 4.16
N PHE A 18 18.58 6.24 3.54
CA PHE A 18 17.59 5.41 4.24
C PHE A 18 17.84 3.90 4.13
N ILE A 19 18.85 3.48 3.36
CA ILE A 19 19.17 2.05 3.15
C ILE A 19 20.41 1.63 3.92
N ASP A 20 21.21 2.60 4.39
CA ASP A 20 22.30 2.30 5.32
C ASP A 20 21.70 2.02 6.70
N ASP A 21 22.00 0.84 7.27
CA ASP A 21 21.42 0.21 8.48
C ASP A 21 21.62 1.02 9.80
N GLY A 22 21.87 2.33 9.73
CA GLY A 22 22.40 3.14 10.82
C GLY A 22 21.42 3.98 11.63
N ASP A 23 20.21 4.28 11.10
CA ASP A 23 19.23 5.08 11.85
C ASP A 23 17.89 4.37 11.93
N VAL A 24 17.64 3.82 13.11
CA VAL A 24 16.40 3.15 13.47
C VAL A 24 15.32 4.22 13.49
N THR A 25 14.63 4.41 12.36
CA THR A 25 13.29 5.00 12.41
C THR A 25 12.54 4.21 13.48
N GLU A 26 12.06 4.86 14.53
CA GLU A 26 11.31 4.20 15.61
C GLU A 26 10.07 3.54 14.98
N ILE A 27 10.23 2.29 14.57
CA ILE A 27 9.18 1.47 14.00
C ILE A 27 8.17 1.26 15.13
N PRO A 28 6.88 1.61 14.95
CA PRO A 28 5.85 1.22 15.90
C PRO A 28 5.97 -0.27 16.14
N THR A 29 6.06 -0.67 17.41
CA THR A 29 6.51 -1.97 17.95
C THR A 29 5.73 -3.20 17.45
N ILE A 30 4.78 -3.02 16.52
CA ILE A 30 3.85 -4.02 15.98
C ILE A 30 4.46 -4.81 14.80
N GLN A 31 5.40 -4.25 14.04
CA GLN A 31 6.11 -4.98 12.96
C GLN A 31 7.40 -5.66 13.44
N SER A 32 7.43 -6.08 14.72
CA SER A 32 8.65 -6.57 15.35
C SER A 32 9.40 -7.56 14.44
N ASN A 33 10.72 -7.35 14.35
CA ASN A 33 11.77 -8.11 13.66
C ASN A 33 11.81 -9.64 13.92
N ARG A 34 10.71 -10.27 14.35
CA ARG A 34 10.59 -11.70 14.65
C ARG A 34 10.20 -12.55 13.44
N LYS A 35 9.63 -11.96 12.39
CA LYS A 35 9.26 -12.67 11.16
C LYS A 35 10.44 -12.67 10.18
N SER A 36 10.60 -13.77 9.42
CA SER A 36 11.66 -13.92 8.41
C SER A 36 11.74 -12.72 7.46
N ASN A 37 12.97 -12.37 7.03
CA ASN A 37 13.17 -11.31 6.03
C ASN A 37 12.60 -11.68 4.64
N THR A 38 12.27 -12.95 4.42
CA THR A 38 11.52 -13.38 3.23
C THR A 38 10.03 -13.16 3.44
N LEU A 39 9.39 -12.48 2.49
CA LEU A 39 7.94 -12.28 2.52
C LEU A 39 7.21 -13.52 1.96
N PRO A 40 6.12 -13.97 2.62
CA PRO A 40 5.20 -14.92 2.01
C PRO A 40 4.50 -14.27 0.81
N ILE A 41 4.02 -15.11 -0.11
CA ILE A 41 3.15 -14.69 -1.21
C ILE A 41 1.85 -15.47 -1.08
N TRP A 42 0.76 -14.75 -0.94
CA TRP A 42 -0.60 -15.26 -0.91
C TRP A 42 -1.22 -15.25 -2.31
N GLY A 43 -2.00 -16.28 -2.63
CA GLY A 43 -2.68 -16.40 -3.91
C GLY A 43 -1.74 -16.81 -5.05
N ASN A 44 -1.91 -16.19 -6.22
CA ASN A 44 -1.28 -16.62 -7.45
C ASN A 44 0.19 -16.15 -7.57
N GLN A 45 1.10 -17.13 -7.54
CA GLN A 45 2.55 -16.96 -7.60
C GLN A 45 3.10 -16.50 -8.97
N GLN A 46 2.25 -16.42 -9.99
CA GLN A 46 2.64 -15.98 -11.34
C GLN A 46 2.06 -14.61 -11.68
N THR A 47 0.82 -14.35 -11.25
CA THR A 47 0.07 -13.15 -11.63
C THR A 47 0.08 -12.06 -10.56
N MET A 48 0.60 -12.33 -9.36
CA MET A 48 0.53 -11.41 -8.21
C MET A 48 -0.92 -11.05 -7.83
N ASN A 49 -1.89 -11.90 -8.21
CA ASN A 49 -3.32 -11.62 -8.07
C ASN A 49 -3.82 -10.38 -8.84
N LEU A 50 -3.06 -9.90 -9.82
CA LEU A 50 -3.51 -8.82 -10.70
C LEU A 50 -4.65 -9.30 -11.61
N ASN A 51 -5.52 -8.36 -11.97
CA ASN A 51 -6.51 -8.58 -13.01
C ASN A 51 -5.81 -8.98 -14.33
N GLY A 52 -6.39 -9.94 -15.06
CA GLY A 52 -5.79 -10.48 -16.29
C GLY A 52 -5.45 -9.43 -17.34
N LEU A 53 -6.36 -8.48 -17.61
CA LEU A 53 -6.12 -7.42 -18.60
C LEU A 53 -5.04 -6.45 -18.13
N VAL A 54 -5.04 -6.09 -16.85
CA VAL A 54 -3.99 -5.24 -16.27
C VAL A 54 -2.64 -5.93 -16.40
N LEU A 55 -2.56 -7.22 -16.03
CA LEU A 55 -1.32 -8.01 -16.11
C LEU A 55 -0.81 -8.14 -17.55
N GLU A 56 -1.71 -8.42 -18.50
CA GLU A 56 -1.36 -8.49 -19.92
C GLU A 56 -0.77 -7.16 -20.40
N ASN A 57 -1.41 -6.03 -20.08
CA ASN A 57 -0.91 -4.71 -20.46
C ASN A 57 0.41 -4.37 -19.75
N VAL A 58 0.59 -4.76 -18.47
CA VAL A 58 1.89 -4.63 -17.79
C VAL A 58 2.96 -5.37 -18.59
N LYS A 59 2.76 -6.66 -18.87
CA LYS A 59 3.74 -7.50 -19.56
C LYS A 59 4.02 -7.07 -20.99
N GLU A 60 3.02 -6.52 -21.68
CA GLU A 60 3.17 -6.04 -23.07
C GLU A 60 3.63 -4.59 -23.18
N SER A 61 3.62 -3.83 -22.09
CA SER A 61 4.11 -2.45 -22.10
C SER A 61 5.59 -2.38 -22.49
N TYR A 62 5.94 -1.40 -23.30
CA TYR A 62 7.34 -1.13 -23.67
C TYR A 62 8.18 -0.85 -22.42
N TYR A 63 7.65 -0.06 -21.48
CA TYR A 63 8.33 0.27 -20.24
C TYR A 63 8.69 -0.99 -19.43
N TYR A 64 7.81 -1.98 -19.35
CA TYR A 64 8.13 -3.21 -18.64
C TYR A 64 9.15 -4.06 -19.41
N LYS A 65 8.88 -4.36 -20.70
CA LYS A 65 9.68 -5.30 -21.50
C LYS A 65 11.10 -4.82 -21.76
N ASN A 66 11.27 -3.53 -22.02
CA ASN A 66 12.53 -2.96 -22.51
C ASN A 66 13.33 -2.23 -21.43
N HIS A 67 12.74 -1.97 -20.25
CA HIS A 67 13.43 -1.24 -19.18
C HIS A 67 13.35 -2.01 -17.85
N LEU A 68 12.14 -2.23 -17.32
CA LEU A 68 12.02 -2.80 -15.97
C LEU A 68 12.53 -4.24 -15.86
N VAL A 69 12.45 -5.05 -16.92
CA VAL A 69 12.97 -6.43 -16.93
C VAL A 69 14.49 -6.46 -16.72
N GLU A 70 15.23 -5.43 -17.11
CA GLU A 70 16.68 -5.34 -16.95
C GLU A 70 17.11 -4.92 -15.53
N ILE A 71 16.17 -4.42 -14.71
CA ILE A 71 16.45 -3.92 -13.36
C ILE A 71 16.25 -5.03 -12.33
N ASP A 72 17.33 -5.63 -11.83
CA ASP A 72 17.27 -6.77 -10.91
C ASP A 72 17.36 -6.41 -9.41
N THR A 73 17.61 -5.14 -9.09
CA THR A 73 17.73 -4.71 -7.69
C THR A 73 16.50 -3.92 -7.25
N ALA A 74 16.03 -4.18 -6.02
CA ALA A 74 14.95 -3.39 -5.43
C ALA A 74 15.33 -1.90 -5.35
N GLN A 75 16.61 -1.59 -5.19
CA GLN A 75 17.09 -0.21 -5.08
C GLN A 75 16.83 0.61 -6.34
N GLN A 76 17.28 0.10 -7.49
CA GLN A 76 17.05 0.74 -8.77
C GLN A 76 15.55 0.85 -9.10
N LEU A 77 14.73 -0.12 -8.65
CA LEU A 77 13.28 -0.01 -8.78
C LEU A 77 12.70 1.11 -7.92
N LEU A 78 13.23 1.36 -6.72
CA LEU A 78 12.78 2.48 -5.89
C LEU A 78 13.13 3.84 -6.53
N ASP A 79 14.30 3.95 -7.16
CA ASP A 79 14.64 5.12 -7.98
C ASP A 79 13.63 5.33 -9.11
N GLU A 80 13.28 4.27 -9.84
CA GLU A 80 12.25 4.34 -10.88
C GLU A 80 10.89 4.74 -10.31
N VAL A 81 10.51 4.30 -9.11
CA VAL A 81 9.28 4.77 -8.46
C VAL A 81 9.33 6.28 -8.22
N PHE A 82 10.44 6.77 -7.66
CA PHE A 82 10.61 8.20 -7.37
C PHE A 82 10.48 9.06 -8.64
N TYR A 83 11.12 8.64 -9.74
CA TYR A 83 11.11 9.43 -10.97
C TYR A 83 9.84 9.26 -11.80
N LYS A 84 9.31 8.04 -11.93
CA LYS A 84 8.26 7.71 -12.92
C LYS A 84 6.85 7.60 -12.35
N VAL A 85 6.68 7.33 -11.05
CA VAL A 85 5.33 7.16 -10.49
C VAL A 85 4.76 8.50 -10.06
N LYS A 86 3.54 8.79 -10.53
CA LYS A 86 2.80 10.04 -10.28
C LYS A 86 1.36 9.81 -9.81
N HIS A 87 0.91 8.57 -9.75
CA HIS A 87 -0.41 8.14 -9.26
C HIS A 87 -0.38 6.62 -9.03
N LEU A 88 -1.46 6.06 -8.45
CA LEU A 88 -1.56 4.63 -8.09
C LEU A 88 -2.74 3.90 -8.77
N GLU A 89 -3.40 4.52 -9.75
CA GLU A 89 -4.36 3.83 -10.62
C GLU A 89 -3.72 2.83 -11.59
N PRO A 90 -4.48 1.80 -12.04
CA PRO A 90 -4.02 0.86 -13.08
C PRO A 90 -3.81 1.49 -14.46
N TRP A 91 -4.52 2.57 -14.77
CA TRP A 91 -4.53 3.15 -16.13
C TRP A 91 -4.22 4.63 -16.10
N GLU A 92 -3.55 5.12 -17.15
CA GLU A 92 -3.31 6.53 -17.39
C GLU A 92 -4.62 7.27 -17.72
N LYS A 93 -4.75 8.51 -17.22
CA LYS A 93 -5.93 9.36 -17.41
C LYS A 93 -6.30 9.48 -18.87
N GLY A 94 -7.60 9.31 -19.17
CA GLY A 94 -8.15 9.48 -20.52
C GLY A 94 -7.79 8.37 -21.51
N THR A 95 -7.02 7.36 -21.13
CA THR A 95 -6.62 6.28 -22.05
C THR A 95 -7.57 5.08 -22.04
N ARG A 96 -8.38 4.94 -20.98
CA ARG A 96 -9.39 3.88 -20.89
C ARG A 96 -10.56 4.14 -21.84
N LYS A 97 -10.85 3.19 -22.73
CA LYS A 97 -12.00 3.27 -23.64
C LYS A 97 -13.32 2.88 -22.95
N VAL A 98 -13.76 3.63 -21.95
CA VAL A 98 -15.01 3.33 -21.20
C VAL A 98 -16.28 3.62 -22.02
N GLN A 99 -16.15 4.36 -23.12
CA GLN A 99 -17.28 4.84 -23.93
C GLN A 99 -17.84 3.70 -24.82
N GLY A 100 -19.13 3.37 -24.63
CA GLY A 100 -19.87 2.39 -25.45
C GLY A 100 -20.30 1.10 -24.75
N MET A 101 -19.96 0.90 -23.46
CA MET A 101 -20.38 -0.29 -22.70
C MET A 101 -21.73 -0.10 -21.98
N THR A 102 -22.79 0.13 -22.74
CA THR A 102 -24.17 0.04 -22.23
C THR A 102 -24.81 -1.26 -22.71
N GLY A 103 -24.88 -2.25 -21.83
CA GLY A 103 -25.49 -3.56 -22.08
C GLY A 103 -25.42 -4.45 -20.85
N MET A 104 -26.17 -5.56 -20.81
CA MET A 104 -26.28 -6.47 -19.65
C MET A 104 -24.94 -7.08 -19.18
N CYS A 105 -23.88 -7.01 -20.01
CA CYS A 105 -22.51 -7.46 -19.67
C CYS A 105 -21.51 -6.30 -19.45
N GLY A 106 -21.91 -5.03 -19.65
CA GLY A 106 -21.06 -3.85 -19.42
C GLY A 106 -20.89 -3.47 -17.95
N GLY A 107 -21.64 -4.13 -17.05
CA GLY A 107 -21.64 -3.87 -15.60
C GLY A 107 -20.71 -4.75 -14.76
N VAL A 108 -19.94 -5.66 -15.38
CA VAL A 108 -18.96 -6.47 -14.64
C VAL A 108 -17.79 -5.57 -14.28
N ARG A 109 -17.84 -5.01 -13.06
CA ARG A 109 -16.84 -4.10 -12.51
C ARG A 109 -15.45 -4.72 -12.63
N GLY A 110 -14.56 -4.07 -13.39
CA GLY A 110 -13.13 -4.32 -13.29
C GLY A 110 -12.33 -4.37 -14.60
N VAL A 111 -12.93 -4.52 -15.79
CA VAL A 111 -12.10 -4.87 -16.98
C VAL A 111 -12.65 -4.51 -18.36
N GLY A 112 -13.79 -3.82 -18.47
CA GLY A 112 -14.48 -3.70 -19.75
C GLY A 112 -13.70 -3.01 -20.88
N ALA A 113 -12.75 -2.13 -20.54
CA ALA A 113 -11.86 -1.50 -21.49
C ALA A 113 -10.52 -1.15 -20.86
N GLY A 114 -9.45 -1.65 -21.50
CA GLY A 114 -8.07 -1.31 -21.16
C GLY A 114 -7.71 0.12 -21.58
N GLY A 115 -6.53 0.55 -21.17
CA GLY A 115 -5.91 1.81 -21.54
C GLY A 115 -4.39 1.65 -21.53
N VAL A 116 -3.65 2.76 -21.51
CA VAL A 116 -2.22 2.71 -21.24
C VAL A 116 -2.04 2.37 -19.77
N VAL A 117 -1.30 1.29 -19.48
CA VAL A 117 -1.04 0.85 -18.10
C VAL A 117 -0.08 1.81 -17.41
N SER A 118 -0.29 2.04 -16.12
CA SER A 118 0.51 2.98 -15.35
C SER A 118 1.90 2.45 -15.00
N SER A 119 2.84 3.37 -14.80
CA SER A 119 4.17 3.05 -14.27
C SER A 119 4.09 2.36 -12.90
N ALA A 120 3.11 2.75 -12.06
CA ALA A 120 2.87 2.14 -10.76
C ALA A 120 2.61 0.63 -10.86
N PHE A 121 1.66 0.20 -11.70
CA PHE A 121 1.35 -1.23 -11.83
C PHE A 121 2.48 -2.03 -12.50
N CYS A 122 3.24 -1.42 -13.41
CA CYS A 122 4.44 -2.04 -13.98
C CYS A 122 5.51 -2.28 -12.91
N LEU A 123 5.81 -1.27 -12.08
CA LEU A 123 6.79 -1.38 -11.00
C LEU A 123 6.32 -2.31 -9.88
N LEU A 124 5.03 -2.28 -9.53
CA LEU A 124 4.40 -3.18 -8.57
C LEU A 124 4.62 -4.65 -8.95
N TYR A 125 4.37 -5.01 -10.22
CA TYR A 125 4.63 -6.35 -10.72
C TYR A 125 6.13 -6.66 -10.78
N ARG A 126 6.98 -5.69 -11.11
CA ARG A 126 8.43 -5.91 -11.14
C ARG A 126 9.00 -6.20 -9.75
N PHE A 127 8.59 -5.45 -8.72
CA PHE A 127 8.93 -5.73 -7.32
C PHE A 127 8.59 -7.16 -6.91
N PHE A 128 7.45 -7.67 -7.37
CA PHE A 128 7.04 -9.05 -7.12
C PHE A 128 7.96 -10.06 -7.81
N LYS A 129 8.42 -9.78 -9.04
CA LYS A 129 9.33 -10.64 -9.78
C LYS A 129 10.74 -10.68 -9.18
N VAL A 130 11.25 -9.56 -8.66
CA VAL A 130 12.56 -9.49 -7.97
C VAL A 130 12.50 -9.96 -6.51
N ARG A 131 11.31 -10.29 -6.00
CA ARG A 131 11.06 -10.77 -4.63
C ARG A 131 11.52 -9.77 -3.57
N LEU A 132 10.75 -8.68 -3.39
CA LEU A 132 10.95 -7.76 -2.26
C LEU A 132 11.10 -8.51 -0.93
N THR A 133 12.09 -8.09 -0.15
CA THR A 133 12.29 -8.55 1.23
C THR A 133 11.40 -7.77 2.19
N ARG A 134 11.21 -8.32 3.39
CA ARG A 134 10.42 -7.67 4.45
C ARG A 134 11.03 -6.34 4.82
N LYS A 135 12.35 -6.26 5.02
CA LYS A 135 13.04 -5.00 5.34
C LYS A 135 12.82 -3.94 4.26
N GLN A 136 12.94 -4.30 2.99
CA GLN A 136 12.69 -3.37 1.89
C GLN A 136 11.24 -2.89 1.87
N LEU A 137 10.28 -3.78 2.08
CA LEU A 137 8.86 -3.41 2.11
C LEU A 137 8.54 -2.49 3.30
N ILE A 138 9.11 -2.75 4.48
CA ILE A 138 9.00 -1.88 5.66
C ILE A 138 9.62 -0.51 5.37
N SER A 139 10.79 -0.46 4.74
CA SER A 139 11.42 0.80 4.32
C SER A 139 10.51 1.59 3.35
N MET A 140 9.88 0.92 2.39
CA MET A 140 8.94 1.56 1.46
C MET A 140 7.76 2.21 2.18
N ILE A 141 7.03 1.48 3.03
CA ILE A 141 5.80 1.99 3.68
C ILE A 141 6.06 3.04 4.76
N ASN A 142 7.31 3.19 5.20
CA ASN A 142 7.76 4.24 6.11
C ASN A 142 8.55 5.37 5.39
N SER A 143 8.66 5.31 4.06
CA SER A 143 9.40 6.31 3.30
C SER A 143 8.73 7.68 3.40
N ARG A 144 9.54 8.70 3.70
CA ARG A 144 9.16 10.12 3.63
C ARG A 144 9.67 10.81 2.36
N VAL A 145 10.38 10.08 1.50
CA VAL A 145 11.01 10.63 0.28
C VAL A 145 9.98 10.85 -0.82
N SER A 146 9.03 9.94 -0.95
CA SER A 146 7.95 10.05 -1.91
C SER A 146 6.69 9.35 -1.39
N PRO A 147 5.52 10.02 -1.41
CA PRO A 147 4.27 9.37 -1.06
C PRO A 147 3.97 8.20 -2.01
N TYR A 148 4.46 8.22 -3.24
CA TYR A 148 4.24 7.12 -4.19
C TYR A 148 5.08 5.88 -3.88
N ILE A 149 6.28 6.01 -3.31
CA ILE A 149 7.05 4.86 -2.80
C ILE A 149 6.25 4.18 -1.68
N ARG A 150 5.74 5.00 -0.76
CA ARG A 150 4.94 4.56 0.37
C ARG A 150 3.64 3.88 -0.05
N GLY A 151 2.87 4.52 -0.93
CA GLY A 151 1.63 3.97 -1.45
C GLY A 151 1.82 2.69 -2.25
N LEU A 152 2.90 2.57 -3.03
CA LEU A 152 3.22 1.34 -3.75
C LEU A 152 3.59 0.19 -2.79
N GLY A 153 4.25 0.49 -1.67
CA GLY A 153 4.48 -0.47 -0.59
C GLY A 153 3.17 -1.02 -0.01
N PHE A 154 2.20 -0.14 0.29
CA PHE A 154 0.88 -0.57 0.76
C PHE A 154 0.12 -1.40 -0.28
N MET A 155 0.20 -1.03 -1.56
CA MET A 155 -0.36 -1.84 -2.64
C MET A 155 0.31 -3.22 -2.71
N TYR A 156 1.63 -3.30 -2.59
CA TYR A 156 2.36 -4.56 -2.58
C TYR A 156 1.89 -5.47 -1.44
N ILE A 157 1.71 -4.92 -0.23
CA ILE A 157 1.11 -5.65 0.90
C ILE A 157 -0.24 -6.20 0.51
N ARG A 158 -1.12 -5.33 -0.01
CA ARG A 158 -2.52 -5.68 -0.29
C ARG A 158 -2.67 -6.76 -1.37
N TYR A 159 -1.74 -6.82 -2.33
CA TYR A 159 -1.75 -7.81 -3.40
C TYR A 159 -1.06 -9.13 -3.06
N THR A 160 -0.10 -9.13 -2.13
CA THR A 160 0.79 -10.29 -1.94
C THR A 160 0.77 -10.91 -0.55
N GLN A 161 0.38 -10.18 0.50
CA GLN A 161 0.52 -10.69 1.86
C GLN A 161 -0.72 -11.50 2.28
N PRO A 162 -0.55 -12.51 3.17
CA PRO A 162 -1.66 -13.28 3.71
C PRO A 162 -2.74 -12.37 4.32
N PRO A 163 -4.04 -12.63 4.04
CA PRO A 163 -5.12 -11.79 4.55
C PRO A 163 -5.11 -11.63 6.08
N ALA A 164 -4.71 -12.68 6.81
CA ALA A 164 -4.63 -12.66 8.27
C ALA A 164 -3.56 -11.69 8.81
N ASP A 165 -2.52 -11.38 8.01
CA ASP A 165 -1.47 -10.43 8.38
C ASP A 165 -1.81 -8.97 8.03
N LEU A 166 -2.87 -8.72 7.23
CA LEU A 166 -3.16 -7.38 6.70
C LEU A 166 -3.42 -6.34 7.80
N TRP A 167 -4.09 -6.75 8.88
CA TRP A 167 -4.34 -5.84 10.00
C TRP A 167 -3.02 -5.39 10.64
N GLU A 168 -2.12 -6.32 10.96
CA GLU A 168 -0.81 -6.04 11.57
C GLU A 168 0.03 -5.08 10.70
N TRP A 169 -0.05 -5.25 9.37
CA TRP A 169 0.62 -4.35 8.44
C TRP A 169 0.07 -2.93 8.41
N PHE A 170 -1.26 -2.78 8.50
CA PHE A 170 -1.94 -1.51 8.22
C PHE A 170 -2.40 -0.74 9.45
N GLU A 171 -2.65 -1.41 10.58
CA GLU A 171 -3.08 -0.78 11.83
C GLU A 171 -2.20 0.40 12.27
N PRO A 172 -0.86 0.32 12.22
CA PRO A 172 0.01 1.43 12.66
C PRO A 172 -0.18 2.72 11.86
N TYR A 173 -0.79 2.63 10.67
CA TYR A 173 -0.95 3.74 9.75
C TYR A 173 -2.40 4.24 9.66
N LEU A 174 -3.32 3.71 10.47
CA LEU A 174 -4.75 4.07 10.42
C LEU A 174 -5.03 5.53 10.76
N ASP A 175 -4.13 6.15 11.52
CA ASP A 175 -4.21 7.54 11.97
C ASP A 175 -3.13 8.41 11.29
N ASP A 176 -2.56 7.92 10.19
CA ASP A 176 -1.53 8.64 9.45
C ASP A 176 -2.13 9.78 8.61
N GLU A 177 -1.63 10.99 8.87
CA GLU A 177 -2.12 12.25 8.28
C GLU A 177 -1.36 12.68 7.01
N GLU A 178 -0.26 11.99 6.64
CA GLU A 178 0.47 12.32 5.40
C GLU A 178 -0.41 12.05 4.17
N GLU A 179 -0.31 12.92 3.17
CA GLU A 179 -1.21 12.91 2.02
C GLU A 179 -0.61 12.25 0.78
N ILE A 180 -1.50 11.73 -0.05
CA ILE A 180 -1.21 11.21 -1.39
C ILE A 180 -2.39 11.46 -2.33
N ASP A 181 -2.10 11.69 -3.61
CA ASP A 181 -3.11 11.66 -4.67
C ASP A 181 -2.94 10.38 -5.53
N PRO A 182 -3.66 9.30 -5.22
CA PRO A 182 -3.59 8.06 -6.00
C PRO A 182 -4.23 8.17 -7.39
N ARG A 183 -4.98 9.23 -7.70
CA ARG A 183 -5.76 9.36 -8.94
C ARG A 183 -4.91 9.81 -10.12
N SER A 184 -5.13 9.18 -11.27
CA SER A 184 -4.41 9.57 -12.49
C SER A 184 -4.87 10.96 -12.95
N GLY A 185 -3.90 11.87 -13.08
CA GLY A 185 -4.12 13.30 -13.35
C GLY A 185 -4.90 14.05 -12.27
N GLY A 186 -4.84 13.52 -11.03
CA GLY A 186 -5.15 14.18 -9.77
C GLY A 186 -6.63 14.41 -9.44
N GLY A 187 -6.84 14.99 -8.25
CA GLY A 187 -8.14 15.42 -7.75
C GLY A 187 -8.79 14.49 -6.72
N ASP A 188 -8.01 13.59 -6.11
CA ASP A 188 -8.49 12.64 -5.09
C ASP A 188 -7.48 12.49 -3.97
N VAL A 189 -7.05 13.64 -3.45
CA VAL A 189 -6.11 13.73 -2.33
C VAL A 189 -6.74 13.10 -1.10
N MET A 190 -5.98 12.22 -0.44
CA MET A 190 -6.39 11.52 0.77
C MET A 190 -5.18 11.24 1.67
N THR A 191 -5.43 11.04 2.96
CA THR A 191 -4.36 10.67 3.91
C THR A 191 -4.02 9.18 3.80
N PHE A 192 -2.83 8.77 4.24
CA PHE A 192 -2.48 7.35 4.30
C PHE A 192 -3.41 6.56 5.24
N GLY A 193 -3.90 7.16 6.32
CA GLY A 193 -4.94 6.56 7.15
C GLY A 193 -6.23 6.23 6.38
N GLN A 194 -6.63 7.11 5.45
CA GLN A 194 -7.74 6.86 4.54
C GLN A 194 -7.40 5.77 3.51
N VAL A 195 -6.19 5.79 2.94
CA VAL A 195 -5.71 4.77 1.98
C VAL A 195 -5.78 3.37 2.58
N VAL A 196 -5.14 3.14 3.73
CA VAL A 196 -5.06 1.80 4.32
C VAL A 196 -6.43 1.32 4.81
N ARG A 197 -7.29 2.23 5.28
CA ARG A 197 -8.70 1.92 5.59
C ARG A 197 -9.47 1.50 4.35
N ILE A 198 -9.31 2.20 3.22
CA ILE A 198 -9.91 1.80 1.94
C ILE A 198 -9.41 0.42 1.53
N MET A 199 -8.11 0.13 1.63
CA MET A 199 -7.54 -1.17 1.28
C MET A 199 -8.07 -2.33 2.14
N LEU A 200 -8.42 -2.07 3.40
CA LEU A 200 -9.01 -3.07 4.32
C LEU A 200 -10.52 -3.28 4.13
N THR A 201 -11.24 -2.29 3.63
CA THR A 201 -12.72 -2.27 3.67
C THR A 201 -13.37 -2.27 2.29
N LYS A 202 -12.66 -1.82 1.25
CA LYS A 202 -13.17 -1.76 -0.12
C LYS A 202 -12.41 -2.76 -0.99
N LEU A 203 -13.16 -3.42 -1.86
CA LEU A 203 -12.59 -4.33 -2.85
C LEU A 203 -12.08 -3.59 -4.09
N ASP A 204 -12.75 -2.49 -4.46
CA ASP A 204 -12.41 -1.71 -5.65
C ASP A 204 -11.29 -0.69 -5.35
N TRP A 205 -10.35 -0.60 -6.29
CA TRP A 205 -9.29 0.38 -6.35
C TRP A 205 -9.21 0.94 -7.77
N TYR A 206 -9.82 2.10 -8.00
CA TYR A 206 -9.79 2.81 -9.29
C TYR A 206 -10.19 1.92 -10.49
N GLY A 207 -11.24 1.11 -10.29
CA GLY A 207 -11.78 0.24 -11.33
C GLY A 207 -10.94 -0.99 -11.65
N THR A 208 -10.01 -1.37 -10.77
CA THR A 208 -9.52 -2.75 -10.61
C THR A 208 -9.90 -3.27 -9.22
N LEU A 209 -9.85 -4.59 -9.02
CA LEU A 209 -10.16 -5.20 -7.73
C LEU A 209 -8.89 -5.66 -7.03
N PHE A 210 -8.83 -5.44 -5.72
CA PHE A 210 -7.88 -6.12 -4.86
C PHE A 210 -8.23 -7.62 -4.72
N PRO A 211 -7.27 -8.47 -4.30
CA PRO A 211 -7.58 -9.85 -3.94
C PRO A 211 -8.62 -9.89 -2.81
N ARG A 212 -9.62 -10.75 -2.90
CA ARG A 212 -10.67 -10.83 -1.87
C ARG A 212 -10.08 -11.30 -0.54
N ILE A 213 -10.44 -10.60 0.54
CA ILE A 213 -10.18 -11.04 1.91
C ILE A 213 -11.24 -12.10 2.27
N PRO A 214 -10.86 -13.28 2.79
CA PRO A 214 -11.81 -14.29 3.25
C PRO A 214 -12.79 -13.72 4.27
N VAL A 215 -14.07 -14.09 4.17
CA VAL A 215 -15.14 -13.53 5.01
C VAL A 215 -14.85 -13.60 6.52
N PRO A 216 -14.32 -14.70 7.09
CA PRO A 216 -13.99 -14.72 8.52
C PRO A 216 -12.98 -13.64 8.91
N ILE A 217 -11.93 -13.47 8.12
CA ILE A 217 -10.88 -12.46 8.34
C ILE A 217 -11.43 -11.05 8.14
N GLN A 218 -12.33 -10.86 7.16
CA GLN A 218 -13.01 -9.57 6.98
C GLN A 218 -13.83 -9.19 8.22
N LYS A 219 -14.56 -10.14 8.82
CA LYS A 219 -15.32 -9.91 10.05
C LYS A 219 -14.39 -9.51 11.21
N GLU A 220 -13.26 -10.19 11.37
CA GLU A 220 -12.26 -9.83 12.39
C GLU A 220 -11.71 -8.41 12.19
N ILE A 221 -11.41 -8.02 10.94
CA ILE A 221 -10.98 -6.65 10.61
C ILE A 221 -12.08 -5.63 10.96
N ASP A 222 -13.33 -5.93 10.62
CA ASP A 222 -14.48 -5.05 10.90
C ASP A 222 -14.71 -4.91 12.42
N GLU A 223 -14.54 -5.99 13.19
CA GLU A 223 -14.59 -5.98 14.66
C GLU A 223 -13.49 -5.11 15.26
N LYS A 224 -12.25 -5.24 14.80
CA LYS A 224 -11.14 -4.40 15.27
C LYS A 224 -11.34 -2.92 14.95
N PHE A 225 -11.95 -2.59 13.81
CA PHE A 225 -12.37 -1.21 13.53
C PHE A 225 -13.45 -0.73 14.51
N ALA A 226 -14.41 -1.58 14.86
CA ALA A 226 -15.45 -1.25 15.84
C ALA A 226 -14.86 -1.05 17.25
N GLU A 227 -13.90 -1.86 17.66
CA GLU A 227 -13.16 -1.73 18.92
C GLU A 227 -12.41 -0.40 19.00
N ARG A 228 -11.62 -0.07 17.97
CA ARG A 228 -10.93 1.23 17.88
C ARG A 228 -11.91 2.40 17.96
N LYS A 229 -13.05 2.31 17.27
CA LYS A 229 -14.09 3.35 17.34
C LYS A 229 -14.67 3.49 18.75
N ARG A 230 -14.91 2.38 19.45
CA ARG A 230 -15.38 2.41 20.85
C ARG A 230 -14.34 3.04 21.77
N ALA A 231 -13.06 2.66 21.64
CA ALA A 231 -11.98 3.22 22.44
C ALA A 231 -11.88 4.75 22.28
N LEU A 232 -12.00 5.26 21.04
CA LEU A 232 -11.99 6.69 20.75
C LEU A 232 -13.20 7.44 21.33
N LEU A 233 -14.38 6.81 21.36
CA LEU A 233 -15.62 7.45 21.84
C LEU A 233 -15.78 7.40 23.36
N PHE A 234 -15.29 6.35 24.02
CA PHE A 234 -15.59 6.07 25.42
C PHE A 234 -14.36 6.10 26.34
N GLY A 235 -13.15 6.22 25.78
CA GLY A 235 -11.89 6.11 26.53
C GLY A 235 -11.64 4.70 27.08
N ASP A 236 -10.40 4.40 27.46
CA ASP A 236 -9.97 3.06 27.97
C ASP A 236 -10.71 2.60 29.25
N GLY A 237 -11.51 3.46 29.88
CA GLY A 237 -12.15 3.20 31.18
C GLY A 237 -13.25 2.12 31.19
N HIS A 238 -13.70 1.62 30.04
CA HIS A 238 -14.81 0.65 29.99
C HIS A 238 -14.39 -0.82 29.87
N LEU A 239 -13.13 -1.11 29.50
CA LEU A 239 -12.59 -2.47 29.54
C LEU A 239 -12.45 -2.96 30.99
N ASP A 240 -12.06 -2.06 31.89
CA ASP A 240 -11.91 -2.33 33.33
C ASP A 240 -13.25 -2.66 34.02
N HIS A 241 -14.37 -2.09 33.54
CA HIS A 241 -15.69 -2.34 34.14
C HIS A 241 -16.27 -3.71 33.76
N ARG A 242 -15.89 -4.26 32.60
CA ARG A 242 -16.37 -5.56 32.11
C ARG A 242 -15.61 -6.76 32.68
N GLU A 243 -14.40 -6.54 33.17
CA GLU A 243 -13.67 -7.53 33.98
C GLU A 243 -14.16 -7.53 35.42
N ARG A 244 -14.40 -6.36 36.01
CA ARG A 244 -14.96 -6.23 37.38
C ARG A 244 -16.35 -6.84 37.52
N GLU A 245 -17.26 -6.62 36.57
CA GLU A 245 -18.60 -7.25 36.60
C GLU A 245 -18.56 -8.78 36.45
N ARG A 246 -17.50 -9.34 35.83
CA ARG A 246 -17.35 -10.79 35.67
C ARG A 246 -16.73 -11.47 36.88
N ASP A 247 -15.96 -10.74 37.68
CA ASP A 247 -15.36 -11.22 38.93
C ASP A 247 -16.30 -11.02 40.13
N GLU A 248 -17.29 -10.12 40.05
CA GLU A 248 -18.33 -9.96 41.10
C GLU A 248 -19.43 -11.03 41.05
N ASP A 249 -19.59 -11.73 39.91
CA ASP A 249 -20.58 -12.81 39.70
C ASP A 249 -20.01 -14.24 39.93
N ARG A 250 -18.81 -14.37 40.54
CA ARG A 250 -18.16 -15.64 40.90
C ARG A 250 -18.02 -15.84 42.41
#